data_AF-A0A1V5YG54-F1
#
_entry.id   AF-A0A1V5YG54-F1
#
_cell.length_a   1.000
_cell.length_b   1.000
_cell.length_c   1.000
_cell.angle_alpha   90.00
_cell.angle_beta   90.00
_cell.angle_gamma   90.00
#
_symmetry.space_group_name_H-M   'P 1'
#
loop_
_entity.id
_entity.type
_entity.pdbx_description
1 polymer ?
#
loop_
_entity_poly.entity_id
_entity_poly.type
_entity_poly.pdbx_seq_one_letter_code
_entity_poly.pdbx_strand_id
1 'polypeptide(L)'
;MKARRRITAVLLTVALFMVLLPAAAWANSEITVITSPGCSKCAAAERALTEVLSNYQESTFEEVIFSSEEGHRIVKEHKVKDVPSIIIGSSVIGYKDYGGNESRLKILINAALQGENISVKSEDETDSNLNIEDALQNLNLSSAVTVFAAGLLAGFNPCLLAILAFLASTVLASSGRRRDLLTMIALFSLGIFVVYYIFGVGLFNVLQEKSTATMFKLVLAAVLLILGLTQMEDARRLNASRASLFRTDWAMKYVHGALASKKLSSYFLLGALFSLVKAPCVGAVYIAIIGVISSHGYASSGLIYLMLYNLGIVLPVLLLGVIMTLGMSPEQVDDFRNNHKVAIRVITGLTLIILAPLIYWELI
;
A
#
# COMPACT_ATOMS: atom_id res chain seq x y z
N MET A 1 -67.79 49.25 8.91
CA MET A 1 -67.94 47.78 8.82
C MET A 1 -67.37 47.12 7.55
N LYS A 2 -67.39 47.74 6.36
CA LYS A 2 -66.85 47.14 5.12
C LYS A 2 -65.31 46.95 5.08
N ALA A 3 -64.54 47.80 5.77
CA ALA A 3 -63.07 47.73 5.77
C ALA A 3 -62.51 46.54 6.57
N ARG A 4 -63.08 46.23 7.75
CA ARG A 4 -62.67 45.08 8.57
C ARG A 4 -62.86 43.74 7.84
N ARG A 5 -63.95 43.60 7.06
CA ARG A 5 -64.24 42.37 6.30
C ARG A 5 -63.24 42.12 5.17
N ARG A 6 -62.72 43.17 4.51
CA ARG A 6 -61.69 43.05 3.46
C ARG A 6 -60.33 42.64 4.01
N ILE A 7 -59.96 43.14 5.19
CA ILE A 7 -58.69 42.80 5.84
C ILE A 7 -58.68 41.33 6.29
N THR A 8 -59.77 40.82 6.85
CA THR A 8 -59.89 39.39 7.19
C THR A 8 -59.86 38.48 5.95
N ALA A 9 -60.43 38.90 4.82
CA ALA A 9 -60.38 38.11 3.59
C ALA A 9 -58.96 38.03 3.01
N VAL A 10 -58.21 39.15 3.03
CA VAL A 10 -56.82 39.19 2.56
C VAL A 10 -55.90 38.38 3.48
N LEU A 11 -56.08 38.45 4.80
CA LEU A 11 -55.33 37.63 5.75
C LEU A 11 -55.60 36.14 5.59
N LEU A 12 -56.85 35.74 5.31
CA LEU A 12 -57.18 34.34 5.03
C LEU A 12 -56.56 33.84 3.72
N THR A 13 -56.55 34.67 2.67
CA THR A 13 -55.91 34.29 1.39
C THR A 13 -54.39 34.18 1.50
N VAL A 14 -53.73 35.05 2.28
CA VAL A 14 -52.29 34.98 2.51
C VAL A 14 -51.94 33.76 3.38
N ALA A 15 -52.75 33.46 4.41
CA ALA A 15 -52.57 32.27 5.23
C ALA A 15 -52.78 30.97 4.43
N LEU A 16 -53.77 30.94 3.53
CA LEU A 16 -54.01 29.78 2.67
C LEU A 16 -52.88 29.59 1.64
N PHE A 17 -52.28 30.68 1.15
CA PHE A 17 -51.13 30.63 0.24
C PHE A 17 -49.83 30.19 0.95
N MET A 18 -49.69 30.50 2.25
CA MET A 18 -48.56 30.04 3.07
C MET A 18 -48.62 28.53 3.38
N VAL A 19 -49.82 27.94 3.41
CA VAL A 19 -50.04 26.50 3.66
C VAL A 19 -49.91 25.65 2.38
N LEU A 20 -49.98 26.27 1.20
CA LEU A 20 -49.87 25.59 -0.10
C LEU A 20 -48.46 25.64 -0.73
N LEU A 21 -47.48 26.24 -0.04
CA LEU A 21 -46.08 26.04 -0.41
C LEU A 21 -45.73 24.58 -0.09
N PRO A 22 -45.35 23.75 -1.08
CA PRO A 22 -44.77 22.46 -0.75
C PRO A 22 -43.52 22.76 0.06
N ALA A 23 -43.53 22.36 1.34
CA ALA A 23 -42.29 22.18 2.06
C ALA A 23 -41.49 21.22 1.19
N ALA A 24 -40.45 21.72 0.52
CA ALA A 24 -39.43 20.86 -0.05
C ALA A 24 -38.92 20.04 1.13
N ALA A 25 -39.39 18.81 1.25
CA ALA A 25 -38.83 17.84 2.15
C ALA A 25 -37.44 17.56 1.59
N TRP A 26 -36.45 18.29 2.10
CA TRP A 26 -35.06 17.92 1.93
C TRP A 26 -34.96 16.55 2.61
N ALA A 27 -34.94 15.49 1.81
CA ALA A 27 -34.53 14.20 2.29
C ALA A 27 -33.10 14.42 2.81
N ASN A 28 -32.92 14.39 4.13
CA ASN A 28 -31.61 14.28 4.74
C ASN A 28 -31.03 12.96 4.22
N SER A 29 -30.30 13.07 3.12
CA SER A 29 -29.69 11.95 2.43
C SER A 29 -28.50 11.60 3.30
N GLU A 30 -28.57 10.50 4.02
CA GLU A 30 -27.44 9.99 4.79
C GLU A 30 -26.36 9.57 3.80
N ILE A 31 -25.26 10.31 3.77
CA ILE A 31 -24.14 10.08 2.85
C ILE A 31 -23.11 9.24 3.61
N THR A 32 -22.91 8.00 3.19
CA THR A 32 -21.87 7.14 3.77
C THR A 32 -20.74 6.95 2.78
N VAL A 33 -19.51 7.23 3.20
CA VAL A 33 -18.31 6.95 2.41
C VAL A 33 -17.61 5.74 2.99
N ILE A 34 -17.56 4.66 2.21
CA ILE A 34 -16.74 3.50 2.52
C ILE A 34 -15.31 3.79 2.10
N THR A 35 -14.42 3.88 3.07
CA THR A 35 -12.99 4.07 2.85
C THR A 35 -12.21 2.87 3.36
N SER A 36 -10.92 2.81 3.02
CA SER A 36 -10.02 1.86 3.65
C SER A 36 -8.71 2.56 4.00
N PRO A 37 -8.11 2.23 5.13
CA PRO A 37 -6.84 2.82 5.49
C PRO A 37 -5.72 2.44 4.52
N GLY A 38 -4.85 3.41 4.25
CA GLY A 38 -3.80 3.30 3.24
C GLY A 38 -4.29 3.46 1.80
N CYS A 39 -5.58 3.72 1.58
CA CYS A 39 -6.15 3.96 0.25
C CYS A 39 -5.64 5.27 -0.35
N SER A 40 -4.72 5.21 -1.30
CA SER A 40 -4.21 6.38 -2.03
C SER A 40 -5.29 7.09 -2.86
N LYS A 41 -6.39 6.40 -3.17
CA LYS A 41 -7.52 6.94 -3.96
C LYS A 41 -8.58 7.65 -3.13
N CYS A 42 -8.60 7.44 -1.81
CA CYS A 42 -9.69 7.90 -0.95
C CYS A 42 -9.62 9.41 -0.70
N ALA A 43 -8.40 9.97 -0.60
CA ALA A 43 -8.21 11.41 -0.45
C ALA A 43 -8.78 12.23 -1.63
N ALA A 44 -8.68 11.70 -2.86
CA ALA A 44 -9.25 12.36 -4.03
C ALA A 44 -10.79 12.35 -4.02
N ALA A 45 -11.38 11.22 -3.61
CA ALA A 45 -12.83 11.10 -3.47
C ALA A 45 -13.38 12.04 -2.37
N GLU A 46 -12.70 12.13 -1.22
CA GLU A 46 -13.06 13.03 -0.13
C GLU A 46 -13.00 14.50 -0.55
N ARG A 47 -11.97 14.91 -1.30
CA ARG A 47 -11.87 16.29 -1.85
C ARG A 47 -13.05 16.61 -2.78
N ALA A 48 -13.33 15.72 -3.72
CA ALA A 48 -14.44 15.91 -4.67
C ALA A 48 -15.80 15.95 -3.96
N LEU A 49 -16.00 15.09 -2.96
CA LEU A 49 -17.22 15.06 -2.15
C LEU A 49 -17.39 16.36 -1.35
N THR A 50 -16.34 16.81 -0.65
CA THR A 50 -16.37 18.06 0.12
C THR A 50 -16.70 19.26 -0.75
N GLU A 51 -16.18 19.30 -1.99
CA GLU A 51 -16.49 20.38 -2.93
C GLU A 51 -17.96 20.36 -3.38
N VAL A 52 -18.55 19.19 -3.65
CA VAL A 52 -19.98 19.11 -3.99
C VAL A 52 -20.84 19.48 -2.79
N LEU A 53 -20.54 18.94 -1.61
CA LEU A 53 -21.31 19.18 -0.39
C LEU A 53 -21.19 20.62 0.11
N SER A 54 -20.13 21.36 -0.23
CA SER A 54 -20.05 22.80 0.07
C SER A 54 -21.17 23.62 -0.59
N ASN A 55 -21.78 23.11 -1.66
CA ASN A 55 -22.94 23.73 -2.32
C ASN A 55 -24.29 23.30 -1.72
N TYR A 56 -24.31 22.29 -0.83
CA TYR A 56 -25.52 21.78 -0.18
C TYR A 56 -25.45 22.07 1.32
N GLN A 57 -26.28 22.99 1.78
CA GLN A 57 -26.34 23.38 3.19
C GLN A 57 -26.85 22.19 4.05
N GLU A 58 -26.06 21.78 5.06
CA GLU A 58 -26.35 20.70 6.04
C GLU A 58 -26.30 19.22 5.56
N SER A 59 -25.39 18.86 4.65
CA SER A 59 -25.06 17.43 4.43
C SER A 59 -23.68 17.08 4.97
N THR A 60 -23.62 16.47 6.15
CA THR A 60 -22.43 15.80 6.67
C THR A 60 -22.38 14.37 6.14
N PHE A 61 -21.21 13.93 5.69
CA PHE A 61 -21.00 12.53 5.33
C PHE A 61 -20.40 11.77 6.52
N GLU A 62 -20.87 10.55 6.73
CA GLU A 62 -20.26 9.61 7.65
C GLU A 62 -19.21 8.78 6.91
N GLU A 63 -18.06 8.63 7.53
CA GLU A 63 -16.99 7.82 6.97
C GLU A 63 -16.93 6.48 7.70
N VAL A 64 -17.07 5.39 6.95
CA VAL A 64 -17.06 4.04 7.50
C VAL A 64 -15.90 3.24 6.90
N ILE A 65 -15.09 2.66 7.78
CA ILE A 65 -13.92 1.88 7.40
C ILE A 65 -14.38 0.50 6.91
N PHE A 66 -13.96 0.10 5.71
CA PHE A 66 -14.29 -1.20 5.10
C PHE A 66 -14.00 -2.38 6.02
N SER A 67 -12.88 -2.34 6.76
CA SER A 67 -12.47 -3.40 7.68
C SER A 67 -13.18 -3.40 9.04
N SER A 68 -14.00 -2.39 9.35
CA SER A 68 -14.76 -2.32 10.59
C SER A 68 -15.97 -3.27 10.55
N GLU A 69 -16.48 -3.68 11.71
CA GLU A 69 -17.68 -4.54 11.80
C GLU A 69 -18.88 -3.89 11.10
N GLU A 70 -19.04 -2.58 11.28
CA GLU A 70 -20.05 -1.77 10.61
C GLU A 70 -19.82 -1.68 9.09
N GLY A 71 -18.57 -1.52 8.66
CA GLY A 71 -18.20 -1.54 7.24
C GLY A 71 -18.55 -2.86 6.56
N HIS A 72 -18.27 -4.00 7.20
CA HIS A 72 -18.65 -5.31 6.66
C HIS A 72 -20.17 -5.46 6.52
N ARG A 73 -20.96 -4.90 7.45
CA ARG A 73 -22.42 -4.89 7.40
C ARG A 73 -22.92 -4.09 6.19
N ILE A 74 -22.45 -2.85 6.05
CA ILE A 74 -22.87 -1.93 4.98
C ILE A 74 -22.42 -2.43 3.61
N VAL A 75 -21.18 -2.94 3.49
CA VAL A 75 -20.64 -3.52 2.25
C VAL A 75 -21.48 -4.70 1.76
N LYS A 76 -21.92 -5.57 2.69
CA LYS A 76 -22.75 -6.73 2.36
C LYS A 76 -24.17 -6.33 1.98
N GLU A 77 -24.73 -5.33 2.66
CA GLU A 77 -26.07 -4.79 2.41
C GLU A 77 -26.15 -4.10 1.03
N HIS A 78 -25.19 -3.23 0.74
CA HIS A 78 -25.16 -2.41 -0.47
C HIS A 78 -24.36 -3.04 -1.63
N LYS A 79 -23.85 -4.27 -1.46
CA LYS A 79 -23.03 -5.03 -2.44
C LYS A 79 -21.88 -4.20 -3.02
N VAL A 80 -21.19 -3.45 -2.15
CA VAL A 80 -20.04 -2.63 -2.52
C VAL A 80 -18.92 -3.53 -3.06
N LYS A 81 -18.35 -3.17 -4.22
CA LYS A 81 -17.34 -3.99 -4.92
C LYS A 81 -15.93 -3.43 -4.86
N ASP A 82 -15.77 -2.17 -4.48
CA ASP A 82 -14.52 -1.42 -4.54
C ASP A 82 -14.49 -0.27 -3.53
N VAL A 83 -13.29 0.23 -3.23
CA VAL A 83 -13.04 1.29 -2.23
C VAL A 83 -12.13 2.36 -2.86
N PRO A 84 -12.41 3.67 -2.73
CA PRO A 84 -13.56 4.25 -2.02
C PRO A 84 -14.89 3.96 -2.73
N SER A 85 -15.95 3.88 -1.94
CA SER A 85 -17.33 3.86 -2.45
C SER A 85 -18.17 4.88 -1.71
N ILE A 86 -19.00 5.62 -2.44
CA ILE A 86 -19.90 6.63 -1.88
C ILE A 86 -21.33 6.11 -2.00
N ILE A 87 -22.02 6.04 -0.87
CA ILE A 87 -23.40 5.57 -0.76
C ILE A 87 -24.25 6.80 -0.45
N ILE A 88 -25.24 7.06 -1.31
CA ILE A 88 -26.20 8.16 -1.14
C ILE A 88 -27.59 7.56 -1.33
N GLY A 89 -28.32 7.37 -0.23
CA GLY A 89 -29.59 6.66 -0.25
C GLY A 89 -29.43 5.23 -0.78
N SER A 90 -30.07 4.91 -1.91
CA SER A 90 -29.97 3.60 -2.57
C SER A 90 -28.87 3.51 -3.63
N SER A 91 -28.19 4.62 -3.95
CA SER A 91 -27.18 4.68 -5.00
C SER A 91 -25.79 4.40 -4.42
N VAL A 92 -25.05 3.50 -5.09
CA VAL A 92 -23.66 3.16 -4.74
C VAL A 92 -22.78 3.60 -5.90
N ILE A 93 -21.83 4.49 -5.63
CA ILE A 93 -20.85 5.01 -6.59
C ILE A 93 -19.48 4.47 -6.18
N GLY A 94 -18.95 3.51 -6.92
CA GLY A 94 -17.62 2.94 -6.72
C GLY A 94 -16.53 3.68 -7.51
N TYR A 95 -15.27 3.46 -7.12
CA TYR A 95 -14.10 3.94 -7.88
C TYR A 95 -14.16 3.59 -9.37
N LYS A 96 -14.66 2.41 -9.73
CA LYS A 96 -14.79 1.95 -11.11
C LYS A 96 -15.74 2.79 -11.96
N ASP A 97 -16.75 3.42 -11.34
CA ASP A 97 -17.79 4.17 -12.08
C ASP A 97 -17.28 5.51 -12.62
N TYR A 98 -16.27 6.09 -11.95
CA TYR A 98 -15.65 7.35 -12.34
C TYR A 98 -14.19 7.23 -12.76
N GLY A 99 -13.52 6.10 -12.51
CA GLY A 99 -12.17 5.79 -12.99
C GLY A 99 -11.09 6.77 -12.49
N GLY A 100 -11.30 7.44 -11.37
CA GLY A 100 -10.40 8.50 -10.87
C GLY A 100 -10.64 9.89 -11.47
N ASN A 101 -11.64 10.08 -12.33
CA ASN A 101 -12.01 11.39 -12.87
C ASN A 101 -12.91 12.15 -11.87
N GLU A 102 -12.36 13.19 -11.23
CA GLU A 102 -13.08 13.99 -10.22
C GLU A 102 -14.33 14.69 -10.80
N SER A 103 -14.29 15.15 -12.05
CA SER A 103 -15.46 15.79 -12.68
C SER A 103 -16.62 14.81 -12.89
N ARG A 104 -16.30 13.57 -13.29
CA ARG A 104 -17.29 12.49 -13.44
C ARG A 104 -17.88 12.09 -12.10
N LEU A 105 -17.05 12.02 -11.06
CA LEU A 105 -17.50 11.77 -9.70
C LEU A 105 -18.48 12.84 -9.21
N LYS A 106 -18.18 14.14 -9.44
CA LYS A 106 -19.09 15.25 -9.09
C LYS A 106 -20.45 15.14 -9.77
N ILE A 107 -20.49 14.71 -11.03
CA ILE A 107 -21.75 14.50 -11.77
C ILE A 107 -22.56 13.37 -11.14
N LEU A 108 -21.93 12.23 -10.85
CA LEU A 108 -22.59 11.08 -10.23
C LEU A 108 -23.13 11.41 -8.83
N ILE A 109 -22.37 12.14 -8.02
CA ILE A 109 -22.81 12.59 -6.69
C ILE A 109 -24.04 13.50 -6.82
N ASN A 110 -24.02 14.48 -7.73
CA ASN A 110 -25.16 15.38 -7.93
C ASN A 110 -26.41 14.64 -8.43
N ALA A 111 -26.26 13.67 -9.34
CA ALA A 111 -27.37 12.84 -9.80
C ALA A 111 -27.97 12.01 -8.65
N ALA A 112 -27.12 11.44 -7.79
CA ALA A 112 -27.57 10.69 -6.63
C ALA A 112 -28.30 11.56 -5.60
N LEU A 113 -27.82 12.78 -5.35
CA LEU A 113 -28.47 13.74 -4.45
C LEU A 113 -29.84 14.21 -4.97
N GLN A 114 -30.05 14.19 -6.30
CA GLN A 114 -31.33 14.51 -6.93
C GLN A 114 -32.32 13.34 -6.93
N GLY A 115 -31.96 12.19 -6.33
CA GLY A 115 -32.80 11.00 -6.27
C GLY A 115 -32.93 10.28 -7.62
N GLU A 116 -32.02 10.54 -8.56
CA GLU A 116 -31.99 9.86 -9.84
C GLU A 116 -31.45 8.43 -9.63
N ASN A 117 -32.19 7.42 -10.11
CA ASN A 117 -31.75 6.03 -10.03
C ASN A 117 -30.57 5.84 -10.99
N ILE A 118 -29.35 5.87 -10.45
CA ILE A 118 -28.12 5.64 -11.20
C ILE A 118 -28.01 4.14 -11.50
N SER A 119 -28.75 3.68 -12.51
CA SER A 119 -28.49 2.39 -13.15
C SER A 119 -27.31 2.58 -14.11
N VAL A 120 -26.08 2.44 -13.62
CA VAL A 120 -24.88 2.41 -14.47
C VAL A 120 -24.96 1.17 -15.37
N LYS A 121 -25.58 1.31 -16.54
CA LYS A 121 -25.43 0.37 -17.65
C LYS A 121 -24.05 0.64 -18.26
N SER A 122 -23.14 -0.28 -18.05
CA SER A 122 -21.96 -0.46 -18.90
C SER A 122 -22.44 -0.74 -20.32
N GLU A 123 -22.23 0.19 -21.24
CA GLU A 123 -22.35 -0.05 -22.67
C GLU A 123 -21.14 -0.88 -23.12
N ASP A 124 -21.39 -2.14 -23.45
CA ASP A 124 -20.54 -3.00 -24.26
C ASP A 124 -20.95 -2.87 -25.74
N GLU A 125 -19.96 -2.79 -26.63
CA GLU A 125 -19.85 -3.48 -27.94
C GLU A 125 -18.61 -2.92 -28.69
N THR A 126 -17.64 -3.72 -29.13
CA THR A 126 -17.78 -4.59 -30.31
C THR A 126 -16.74 -5.73 -30.33
N ASP A 127 -17.23 -6.92 -30.70
CA ASP A 127 -16.57 -8.22 -30.89
C ASP A 127 -15.28 -8.28 -31.73
N SER A 128 -14.36 -9.17 -31.33
CA SER A 128 -13.84 -10.20 -32.25
C SER A 128 -13.32 -11.44 -31.50
N ASN A 129 -13.73 -12.61 -31.99
CA ASN A 129 -13.66 -13.94 -31.39
C ASN A 129 -12.24 -14.53 -31.22
N LEU A 130 -11.93 -15.06 -30.03
CA LEU A 130 -11.50 -16.46 -29.85
C LEU A 130 -11.57 -16.91 -28.37
N ASN A 131 -12.56 -17.75 -28.10
CA ASN A 131 -12.85 -18.38 -26.82
C ASN A 131 -11.83 -19.49 -26.48
N ILE A 132 -10.67 -19.11 -25.94
CA ILE A 132 -9.96 -19.77 -24.82
C ILE A 132 -9.45 -18.69 -23.82
N GLU A 133 -9.87 -17.42 -23.94
CA GLU A 133 -9.52 -16.35 -22.99
C GLU A 133 -10.67 -16.03 -22.02
N ASP A 134 -11.92 -16.37 -22.35
CA ASP A 134 -13.10 -16.19 -21.49
C ASP A 134 -13.25 -17.26 -20.39
N ALA A 135 -12.60 -18.41 -20.52
CA ALA A 135 -12.45 -19.36 -19.41
C ALA A 135 -11.39 -18.89 -18.38
N LEU A 136 -10.55 -17.92 -18.77
CA LEU A 136 -9.53 -17.27 -17.95
C LEU A 136 -10.00 -15.91 -17.41
N GLN A 137 -11.20 -15.44 -17.79
CA GLN A 137 -11.65 -14.06 -17.60
C GLN A 137 -11.93 -13.61 -16.15
N ASN A 138 -12.00 -14.45 -15.11
CA ASN A 138 -12.59 -13.99 -13.84
C ASN A 138 -11.87 -14.36 -12.54
N LEU A 139 -10.59 -14.74 -12.57
CA LEU A 139 -9.83 -15.05 -11.36
C LEU A 139 -8.44 -14.36 -11.33
N ASN A 140 -8.28 -13.35 -10.47
CA ASN A 140 -7.09 -13.07 -9.64
C ASN A 140 -5.68 -12.89 -10.27
N LEU A 141 -5.46 -13.14 -11.55
CA LEU A 141 -4.11 -13.35 -12.11
C LEU A 141 -3.34 -12.05 -12.34
N SER A 142 -3.97 -10.98 -12.85
CA SER A 142 -3.29 -9.70 -13.10
C SER A 142 -2.81 -9.05 -11.80
N SER A 143 -3.69 -8.97 -10.80
CA SER A 143 -3.36 -8.42 -9.48
C SER A 143 -2.32 -9.26 -8.74
N ALA A 144 -2.42 -10.59 -8.78
CA ALA A 144 -1.45 -11.48 -8.15
C ALA A 144 -0.06 -11.38 -8.80
N VAL A 145 0.01 -11.30 -10.14
CA VAL A 145 1.25 -11.10 -10.88
C VAL A 145 1.85 -9.74 -10.57
N THR A 146 1.05 -8.67 -10.52
CA THR A 146 1.54 -7.33 -10.14
C THR A 146 2.10 -7.31 -8.72
N VAL A 147 1.41 -7.92 -7.75
CA VAL A 147 1.87 -7.99 -6.35
C VAL A 147 3.15 -8.82 -6.24
N PHE A 148 3.23 -9.95 -6.93
CA PHE A 148 4.44 -10.77 -6.98
C PHE A 148 5.62 -10.02 -7.64
N ALA A 149 5.38 -9.33 -8.76
CA ALA A 149 6.38 -8.52 -9.45
C ALA A 149 6.86 -7.35 -8.58
N ALA A 150 5.96 -6.68 -7.87
CA ALA A 150 6.32 -5.65 -6.90
C ALA A 150 7.18 -6.21 -5.75
N GLY A 151 6.87 -7.43 -5.30
CA GLY A 151 7.70 -8.17 -4.34
C GLY A 151 9.09 -8.47 -4.89
N LEU A 152 9.17 -8.92 -6.15
CA LEU A 152 10.42 -9.20 -6.82
C LEU A 152 11.31 -7.96 -6.95
N LEU A 153 10.71 -6.83 -7.36
CA LEU A 153 11.38 -5.53 -7.46
C LEU A 153 11.85 -5.03 -6.08
N ALA A 154 11.02 -5.16 -5.04
CA ALA A 154 11.42 -4.83 -3.66
C ALA A 154 12.51 -5.78 -3.11
N GLY A 155 12.52 -7.03 -3.58
CA GLY A 155 13.58 -8.00 -3.35
C GLY A 155 14.91 -7.52 -3.93
N PHE A 156 14.92 -7.13 -5.21
CA PHE A 156 16.08 -6.56 -5.92
C PHE A 156 16.40 -5.12 -5.50
N ASN A 157 16.86 -4.96 -4.25
CA ASN A 157 17.34 -3.68 -3.76
C ASN A 157 18.86 -3.70 -3.53
N PRO A 158 19.54 -2.54 -3.60
CA PRO A 158 20.99 -2.46 -3.39
C PRO A 158 21.42 -2.96 -1.99
N CYS A 159 20.54 -2.90 -0.98
CA CYS A 159 20.79 -3.50 0.34
C CYS A 159 20.96 -5.03 0.26
N LEU A 160 20.18 -5.73 -0.58
CA LEU A 160 20.26 -7.17 -0.74
C LEU A 160 21.61 -7.59 -1.33
N LEU A 161 22.11 -6.87 -2.33
CA LEU A 161 23.39 -7.17 -2.97
C LEU A 161 24.54 -7.11 -1.97
N ALA A 162 24.55 -6.11 -1.08
CA ALA A 162 25.57 -5.97 -0.05
C ALA A 162 25.55 -7.11 0.98
N ILE A 163 24.35 -7.57 1.35
CA ILE A 163 24.15 -8.68 2.29
C ILE A 163 24.58 -10.01 1.66
N LEU A 164 24.15 -10.29 0.42
CA LEU A 164 24.49 -11.54 -0.26
C LEU A 164 25.99 -11.67 -0.53
N ALA A 165 26.65 -10.60 -0.99
CA ALA A 165 28.10 -10.61 -1.17
C ALA A 165 28.84 -10.94 0.14
N PHE A 166 28.36 -10.38 1.25
CA PHE A 166 28.92 -10.64 2.58
C PHE A 166 28.68 -12.07 3.06
N LEU A 167 27.46 -12.60 2.91
CA LEU A 167 27.14 -13.97 3.27
C LEU A 167 27.94 -14.96 2.40
N ALA A 168 28.11 -14.68 1.11
CA ALA A 168 28.89 -15.53 0.22
C ALA A 168 30.38 -15.59 0.60
N SER A 169 31.00 -14.44 0.90
CA SER A 169 32.39 -14.35 1.36
C SER A 169 32.60 -15.13 2.66
N THR A 170 31.68 -15.00 3.62
CA THR A 170 31.80 -15.66 4.92
C THR A 170 31.58 -17.17 4.88
N VAL A 171 30.74 -17.68 3.97
CA VAL A 171 30.56 -19.13 3.81
C VAL A 171 31.75 -19.79 3.10
N LEU A 172 32.34 -19.12 2.10
CA LEU A 172 33.58 -19.60 1.47
C LEU A 172 34.71 -19.76 2.48
N ALA A 173 34.79 -18.88 3.46
CA ALA A 173 35.78 -18.95 4.53
C ALA A 173 35.52 -20.08 5.56
N SER A 174 34.30 -20.60 5.67
CA SER A 174 33.90 -21.46 6.81
C SER A 174 33.86 -22.97 6.51
N SER A 175 33.35 -23.41 5.36
CA SER A 175 33.14 -24.86 5.14
C SER A 175 32.73 -25.12 3.69
N GLY A 176 33.68 -25.44 2.80
CA GLY A 176 33.46 -25.65 1.35
C GLY A 176 32.48 -26.76 0.91
N ARG A 177 31.52 -27.17 1.74
CA ARG A 177 30.50 -28.18 1.46
C ARG A 177 29.19 -27.51 1.00
N ARG A 178 28.83 -27.72 -0.26
CA ARG A 178 27.63 -27.13 -0.91
C ARG A 178 26.31 -27.31 -0.13
N ARG A 179 26.18 -28.41 0.65
CA ARG A 179 25.00 -28.69 1.47
C ARG A 179 24.81 -27.72 2.64
N ASP A 180 25.90 -27.30 3.29
CA ASP A 180 25.85 -26.33 4.39
C ASP A 180 25.39 -24.96 3.86
N LEU A 181 25.86 -24.59 2.67
CA LEU A 181 25.54 -23.33 2.00
C LEU A 181 24.05 -23.28 1.59
N LEU A 182 23.51 -24.36 1.01
CA LEU A 182 22.08 -24.45 0.69
C LEU A 182 21.19 -24.40 1.95
N THR A 183 21.59 -25.08 3.02
CA THR A 183 20.85 -25.08 4.29
C THR A 183 20.82 -23.70 4.92
N MET A 184 21.95 -22.98 4.87
CA MET A 184 22.04 -21.61 5.34
C MET A 184 21.13 -20.67 4.54
N ILE A 185 21.17 -20.71 3.20
CA ILE A 185 20.30 -19.88 2.34
C ILE A 185 18.83 -20.16 2.64
N ALA A 186 18.44 -21.43 2.73
CA ALA A 186 17.05 -21.81 2.99
C ALA A 186 16.55 -21.25 4.32
N LEU A 187 17.32 -21.41 5.41
CA LEU A 187 16.93 -20.92 6.73
C LEU A 187 16.99 -19.40 6.85
N PHE A 188 17.96 -18.77 6.18
CA PHE A 188 18.06 -17.32 6.09
C PHE A 188 16.84 -16.71 5.39
N SER A 189 16.47 -17.28 4.23
CA SER A 189 15.27 -16.91 3.47
C SER A 189 13.99 -17.15 4.27
N LEU A 190 13.91 -18.26 5.02
CA LEU A 190 12.79 -18.54 5.91
C LEU A 190 12.65 -17.49 7.02
N GLY A 191 13.77 -17.04 7.60
CA GLY A 191 13.80 -15.95 8.59
C GLY A 191 13.25 -14.64 8.03
N ILE A 192 13.65 -14.28 6.82
CA ILE A 192 13.12 -13.10 6.12
C ILE A 192 11.62 -13.23 5.89
N PHE A 193 11.18 -14.37 5.35
CA PHE A 193 9.78 -14.62 5.05
C PHE A 193 8.89 -14.49 6.29
N VAL A 194 9.28 -15.14 7.40
CA VAL A 194 8.49 -15.14 8.64
C VAL A 194 8.38 -13.73 9.22
N VAL A 195 9.48 -13.00 9.33
CA VAL A 195 9.44 -11.64 9.90
C VAL A 195 8.64 -10.69 9.03
N TYR A 196 8.79 -10.75 7.69
CA TYR A 196 8.01 -9.89 6.81
C TYR A 196 6.54 -10.25 6.73
N TYR A 197 6.20 -11.54 6.85
CA TYR A 197 4.81 -11.95 6.99
C TYR A 197 4.19 -11.39 8.27
N ILE A 198 4.87 -11.54 9.43
CA ILE A 198 4.41 -10.98 10.71
C ILE A 198 4.32 -9.44 10.63
N PHE A 199 5.33 -8.80 10.05
CA PHE A 199 5.35 -7.35 9.89
C PHE A 199 4.19 -6.86 9.02
N GLY A 200 3.93 -7.50 7.89
CA GLY A 200 2.83 -7.12 7.01
C GLY A 200 1.45 -7.35 7.63
N VAL A 201 1.25 -8.44 8.38
CA VAL A 201 0.00 -8.68 9.13
C VAL A 201 -0.17 -7.65 10.25
N GLY A 202 0.90 -7.35 10.99
CA GLY A 202 0.89 -6.31 12.01
C GLY A 202 0.56 -4.95 11.42
N LEU A 203 1.16 -4.62 10.27
CA LEU A 203 0.91 -3.37 9.56
C LEU A 203 -0.54 -3.29 9.06
N PHE A 204 -1.09 -4.38 8.54
CA PHE A 204 -2.51 -4.44 8.13
C PHE A 204 -3.45 -4.09 9.28
N ASN A 205 -3.16 -4.56 10.51
CA ASN A 205 -3.96 -4.25 11.69
C ASN A 205 -3.75 -2.82 12.20
N VAL A 206 -2.51 -2.34 12.26
CA VAL A 206 -2.18 -0.99 12.75
C VAL A 206 -2.71 0.10 11.81
N LEU A 207 -2.74 -0.19 10.51
CA LEU A 207 -3.26 0.75 9.54
C LEU A 207 -4.78 0.94 9.66
N GLN A 208 -5.55 0.05 10.32
CA GLN A 208 -7.01 0.14 10.37
C GLN A 208 -7.57 1.47 10.89
N GLU A 209 -6.80 2.24 11.65
CA GLU A 209 -7.19 3.56 12.13
C GLU A 209 -6.49 4.67 11.36
N LYS A 210 -7.25 5.61 10.78
CA LYS A 210 -6.72 6.73 9.98
C LYS A 210 -5.65 7.55 10.70
N SER A 211 -5.87 7.88 11.98
CA SER A 211 -4.93 8.66 12.79
C SER A 211 -3.58 7.94 12.93
N THR A 212 -3.64 6.65 13.25
CA THR A 212 -2.47 5.78 13.43
C THR A 212 -1.73 5.56 12.10
N ALA A 213 -2.45 5.40 11.00
CA ALA A 213 -1.87 5.27 9.66
C ALA A 213 -1.05 6.52 9.25
N THR A 214 -1.57 7.72 9.52
CA THR A 214 -0.86 8.98 9.22
C THR A 214 0.39 9.15 10.07
N MET A 215 0.32 8.87 11.38
CA MET A 215 1.48 8.85 12.27
C MET A 215 2.55 7.87 11.78
N PHE A 216 2.15 6.64 11.43
CA PHE A 216 3.07 5.62 10.94
C PHE A 216 3.75 6.02 9.64
N LYS A 217 3.00 6.57 8.67
CA LYS A 217 3.54 7.11 7.41
C LYS A 217 4.56 8.21 7.67
N LEU A 218 4.26 9.13 8.58
CA LEU A 218 5.16 10.23 8.94
C LEU A 218 6.46 9.72 9.56
N VAL A 219 6.38 8.78 10.52
CA VAL A 219 7.56 8.16 11.13
C VAL A 219 8.37 7.40 10.08
N LEU A 220 7.73 6.63 9.22
CA LEU A 220 8.40 5.87 8.16
C LEU A 220 9.10 6.81 7.16
N ALA A 221 8.43 7.87 6.71
CA ALA A 221 9.02 8.87 5.82
C ALA A 221 10.24 9.57 6.46
N ALA A 222 10.14 9.93 7.75
CA ALA A 222 11.26 10.52 8.49
C ALA A 222 12.45 9.54 8.60
N VAL A 223 12.18 8.27 8.93
CA VAL A 223 13.21 7.21 8.99
C VAL A 223 13.87 7.01 7.63
N LEU A 224 13.10 6.93 6.55
CA LEU A 224 13.63 6.79 5.18
C LEU A 224 14.51 7.98 4.79
N LEU A 225 14.10 9.20 5.15
CA LEU A 225 14.86 10.41 4.86
C LEU A 225 16.19 10.43 5.64
N ILE A 226 16.18 10.08 6.93
CA ILE A 226 17.39 9.97 7.75
C ILE A 226 18.33 8.89 7.19
N LEU A 227 17.80 7.70 6.86
CA LEU A 227 18.58 6.61 6.27
C LEU A 227 19.15 7.00 4.90
N GLY A 228 18.38 7.72 4.08
CA GLY A 228 18.84 8.21 2.79
C GLY A 228 19.97 9.24 2.91
N LEU A 229 19.83 10.23 3.80
CA LEU A 229 20.85 11.23 4.06
C LEU A 229 22.14 10.63 4.64
N THR A 230 22.02 9.69 5.58
CA THR A 230 23.17 8.99 6.15
C THR A 230 23.93 8.19 5.08
N GLN A 231 23.23 7.55 4.14
CA GLN A 231 23.87 6.87 3.01
C GLN A 231 24.59 7.85 2.06
N MET A 232 24.01 9.03 1.79
CA MET A 232 24.68 10.05 0.98
C MET A 232 25.94 10.62 1.65
N GLU A 233 25.87 10.91 2.95
CA GLU A 233 27.04 11.36 3.72
C GLU A 233 28.12 10.27 3.76
N ASP A 234 27.73 9.01 3.92
CA ASP A 234 28.64 7.88 3.95
C ASP A 234 29.27 7.62 2.56
N ALA A 235 28.54 7.87 1.47
CA ALA A 235 29.10 7.87 0.11
C ALA A 235 30.14 8.99 -0.08
N ARG A 236 29.84 10.21 0.40
CA ARG A 236 30.76 11.36 0.35
C ARG A 236 32.05 11.08 1.12
N ARG A 237 31.94 10.47 2.30
CA ARG A 237 33.10 10.07 3.12
C ARG A 237 33.96 9.00 2.46
N LEU A 238 33.34 7.97 1.89
CA LEU A 238 34.06 6.95 1.13
C LEU A 238 34.78 7.53 -0.08
N ASN A 239 34.14 8.45 -0.82
CA ASN A 239 34.78 9.11 -1.96
C ASN A 239 35.98 9.96 -1.54
N ALA A 240 35.93 10.54 -0.33
CA ALA A 240 37.04 11.25 0.29
C ALA A 240 38.06 10.34 1.01
N SER A 241 38.03 9.02 0.78
CA SER A 241 38.88 8.01 1.45
C SER A 241 38.84 8.06 2.99
N ARG A 242 37.76 8.55 3.59
CA ARG A 242 37.52 8.51 5.03
C ARG A 242 36.79 7.23 5.43
N ALA A 243 36.95 6.84 6.69
CA ALA A 243 36.24 5.69 7.24
C ALA A 243 34.72 5.85 7.10
N SER A 244 34.05 4.74 6.75
CA SER A 244 32.59 4.70 6.65
C SER A 244 31.95 4.97 8.02
N LEU A 245 30.82 5.69 8.00
CA LEU A 245 29.96 5.91 9.16
C LEU A 245 29.36 4.61 9.68
N PHE A 246 29.07 3.66 8.80
CA PHE A 246 28.62 2.32 9.16
C PHE A 246 29.84 1.44 9.50
N ARG A 247 30.44 1.71 10.67
CA ARG A 247 31.50 0.86 11.22
C ARG A 247 30.90 -0.47 11.66
N THR A 248 31.07 -1.51 10.85
CA THR A 248 30.43 -2.82 11.04
C THR A 248 31.28 -3.80 11.84
N ASP A 249 32.41 -3.40 12.41
CA ASP A 249 33.35 -4.30 13.11
C ASP A 249 32.66 -5.21 14.16
N TRP A 250 31.68 -4.68 14.91
CA TRP A 250 30.89 -5.46 15.87
C TRP A 250 29.86 -6.39 15.21
N ALA A 251 29.16 -5.90 14.18
CA ALA A 251 28.20 -6.69 13.41
C ALA A 251 28.90 -7.85 12.67
N MET A 252 30.08 -7.59 12.10
CA MET A 252 30.94 -8.57 11.44
C MET A 252 31.38 -9.67 12.42
N LYS A 253 31.78 -9.30 13.64
CA LYS A 253 32.13 -10.26 14.69
C LYS A 253 30.93 -11.13 15.09
N TYR A 254 29.74 -10.54 15.21
CA TYR A 254 28.52 -11.28 15.52
C TYR A 254 28.14 -12.24 14.39
N VAL A 255 28.18 -11.79 13.14
CA VAL A 255 27.87 -12.61 11.97
C VAL A 255 28.87 -13.76 11.84
N HIS A 256 30.18 -13.50 11.95
CA HIS A 256 31.20 -14.55 11.91
C HIS A 256 31.02 -15.58 13.04
N GLY A 257 30.71 -15.12 14.27
CA GLY A 257 30.42 -16.02 15.39
C GLY A 257 29.16 -16.87 15.16
N ALA A 258 28.11 -16.26 14.60
CA ALA A 258 26.87 -16.94 14.25
C ALA A 258 27.09 -18.02 13.17
N LEU A 259 27.84 -17.71 12.11
CA LEU A 259 28.18 -18.67 11.06
C LEU A 259 29.13 -19.77 11.55
N ALA A 260 30.14 -19.42 12.36
CA ALA A 260 31.10 -20.38 12.91
C ALA A 260 30.44 -21.41 13.84
N SER A 261 29.36 -21.03 14.52
CA SER A 261 28.61 -21.93 15.40
C SER A 261 27.91 -23.09 14.66
N LYS A 262 27.73 -22.98 13.32
CA LYS A 262 27.00 -23.92 12.46
C LYS A 262 25.59 -24.31 12.96
N LYS A 263 25.00 -23.52 13.86
CA LYS A 263 23.65 -23.78 14.39
C LYS A 263 22.60 -23.34 13.38
N LEU A 264 21.64 -24.23 13.08
CA LEU A 264 20.51 -23.95 12.19
C LEU A 264 19.74 -22.69 12.64
N SER A 265 19.53 -22.52 13.95
CA SER A 265 18.87 -21.34 14.53
C SER A 265 19.61 -20.04 14.24
N SER A 266 20.94 -20.05 14.14
CA SER A 266 21.73 -18.85 13.90
C SER A 266 21.51 -18.30 12.48
N TYR A 267 21.33 -19.17 11.49
CA TYR A 267 21.02 -18.76 10.11
C TYR A 267 19.65 -18.11 9.99
N PHE A 268 18.65 -18.70 10.67
CA PHE A 268 17.31 -18.14 10.75
C PHE A 268 17.30 -16.77 11.44
N LEU A 269 17.96 -16.66 12.60
CA LEU A 269 18.01 -15.42 13.37
C LEU A 269 18.76 -14.31 12.63
N LEU A 270 19.78 -14.67 11.85
CA LEU A 270 20.49 -13.74 10.98
C LEU A 270 19.54 -13.19 9.91
N GLY A 271 18.79 -14.06 9.22
CA GLY A 271 17.76 -13.65 8.26
C GLY A 271 16.70 -12.73 8.87
N ALA A 272 16.21 -13.08 10.05
CA ALA A 272 15.27 -12.27 10.81
C ALA A 272 15.83 -10.87 11.15
N LEU A 273 17.05 -10.79 11.69
CA LEU A 273 17.66 -9.50 12.04
C LEU A 273 17.91 -8.62 10.81
N PHE A 274 18.38 -9.22 9.71
CA PHE A 274 18.58 -8.47 8.46
C PHE A 274 17.27 -7.97 7.86
N SER A 275 16.18 -8.73 8.01
CA SER A 275 14.87 -8.29 7.54
C SER A 275 14.42 -7.01 8.27
N LEU A 276 14.68 -6.90 9.58
CA LEU A 276 14.39 -5.70 10.38
C LEU A 276 15.20 -4.48 9.91
N VAL A 277 16.47 -4.67 9.56
CA VAL A 277 17.31 -3.58 9.01
C VAL A 277 16.80 -3.12 7.64
N LYS A 278 16.32 -4.06 6.81
CA LYS A 278 15.73 -3.76 5.48
C LYS A 278 14.26 -3.33 5.56
N ALA A 279 13.63 -3.42 6.73
CA ALA A 279 12.18 -3.18 6.91
C ALA A 279 11.72 -1.79 6.46
N PRO A 280 12.45 -0.67 6.68
CA PRO A 280 12.01 0.62 6.17
C PRO A 280 11.89 0.66 4.64
N CYS A 281 12.87 0.08 3.94
CA CYS A 281 12.93 0.05 2.48
C CYS A 281 11.80 -0.78 1.85
N VAL A 282 11.41 -1.86 2.51
CA VAL A 282 10.35 -2.77 2.05
C VAL A 282 8.97 -2.34 2.57
N GLY A 283 8.93 -1.73 3.76
CA GLY A 283 7.74 -1.22 4.44
C GLY A 283 7.01 -0.15 3.61
N ALA A 284 7.76 0.69 2.91
CA ALA A 284 7.22 1.64 1.94
C ALA A 284 6.35 0.97 0.86
N VAL A 285 6.88 -0.08 0.25
CA VAL A 285 6.20 -0.84 -0.81
C VAL A 285 5.01 -1.62 -0.22
N TYR A 286 5.13 -2.09 1.03
CA TYR A 286 4.04 -2.71 1.78
C TYR A 286 2.82 -1.79 1.93
N ILE A 287 3.03 -0.52 2.29
CA ILE A 287 1.93 0.45 2.44
C ILE A 287 1.20 0.64 1.10
N ALA A 288 1.95 0.81 0.01
CA ALA A 288 1.38 0.97 -1.32
C ALA A 288 0.53 -0.26 -1.73
N ILE A 289 1.06 -1.46 -1.51
CA ILE A 289 0.36 -2.71 -1.85
C ILE A 289 -0.89 -2.92 -0.99
N ILE A 290 -0.80 -2.65 0.32
CA ILE A 290 -1.97 -2.71 1.21
C ILE A 290 -3.03 -1.72 0.72
N GLY A 291 -2.65 -0.50 0.33
CA GLY A 291 -3.57 0.47 -0.27
C GLY A 291 -4.27 -0.04 -1.53
N VAL A 292 -3.54 -0.69 -2.43
CA VAL A 292 -4.09 -1.28 -3.65
C VAL A 292 -5.05 -2.44 -3.34
N ILE A 293 -4.66 -3.36 -2.45
CA ILE A 293 -5.49 -4.51 -2.03
C ILE A 293 -6.80 -4.01 -1.39
N SER A 294 -6.68 -3.01 -0.52
CA SER A 294 -7.79 -2.34 0.14
C SER A 294 -8.75 -1.68 -0.85
N SER A 295 -8.23 -1.04 -1.90
CA SER A 295 -9.06 -0.36 -2.92
C SER A 295 -9.91 -1.29 -3.79
N HIS A 296 -9.55 -2.57 -3.89
CA HIS A 296 -10.27 -3.54 -4.73
C HIS A 296 -11.20 -4.48 -3.94
N GLY A 297 -11.47 -4.18 -2.66
CA GLY A 297 -12.39 -4.98 -1.83
C GLY A 297 -11.87 -6.39 -1.49
N TYR A 298 -10.58 -6.67 -1.72
CA TYR A 298 -9.97 -7.99 -1.51
C TYR A 298 -9.55 -8.24 -0.04
N ALA A 299 -10.16 -7.59 0.95
CA ALA A 299 -9.70 -7.69 2.34
C ALA A 299 -9.66 -9.14 2.87
N SER A 300 -10.61 -9.98 2.44
CA SER A 300 -10.63 -11.42 2.77
C SER A 300 -9.49 -12.21 2.12
N SER A 301 -8.93 -11.71 1.01
CA SER A 301 -7.78 -12.30 0.29
C SER A 301 -6.45 -11.59 0.58
N GLY A 302 -6.45 -10.55 1.43
CA GLY A 302 -5.27 -9.73 1.71
C GLY A 302 -4.08 -10.53 2.22
N LEU A 303 -4.31 -11.55 3.06
CA LEU A 303 -3.28 -12.46 3.56
C LEU A 303 -2.58 -13.26 2.44
N ILE A 304 -3.32 -13.67 1.40
CA ILE A 304 -2.79 -14.43 0.26
C ILE A 304 -1.91 -13.54 -0.62
N TYR A 305 -2.35 -12.31 -0.88
CA TYR A 305 -1.53 -11.32 -1.60
C TYR A 305 -0.27 -10.96 -0.81
N LEU A 306 -0.37 -10.84 0.52
CA LEU A 306 0.78 -10.67 1.39
C LEU A 306 1.78 -11.82 1.25
N MET A 307 1.28 -13.05 1.21
CA MET A 307 2.10 -14.25 1.06
C MET A 307 2.83 -14.26 -0.29
N LEU A 308 2.12 -13.94 -1.38
CA LEU A 308 2.69 -13.82 -2.74
C LEU A 308 3.75 -12.72 -2.82
N TYR A 309 3.50 -11.57 -2.20
CA TYR A 309 4.46 -10.47 -2.12
C TYR A 309 5.75 -10.88 -1.40
N ASN A 310 5.61 -11.52 -0.23
CA ASN A 310 6.74 -12.05 0.53
C ASN A 310 7.54 -13.09 -0.27
N LEU A 311 6.85 -13.95 -1.02
CA LEU A 311 7.50 -14.92 -1.90
C LEU A 311 8.33 -14.22 -2.99
N GLY A 312 7.78 -13.15 -3.58
CA GLY A 312 8.51 -12.28 -4.52
C GLY A 312 9.76 -11.65 -3.89
N ILE A 313 9.70 -11.17 -2.65
CA ILE A 313 10.86 -10.59 -1.95
C ILE A 313 11.97 -11.63 -1.69
N VAL A 314 11.58 -12.85 -1.33
CA VAL A 314 12.52 -13.92 -0.95
C VAL A 314 13.16 -14.56 -2.18
N LEU A 315 12.47 -14.54 -3.33
CA LEU A 315 12.94 -15.21 -4.55
C LEU A 315 14.32 -14.73 -5.04
N PRO A 316 14.64 -13.42 -5.14
CA PRO A 316 15.97 -12.95 -5.53
C PRO A 316 17.07 -13.43 -4.60
N VAL A 317 16.79 -13.50 -3.30
CA VAL A 317 17.74 -14.00 -2.28
C VAL A 317 18.04 -15.47 -2.53
N LEU A 318 17.01 -16.26 -2.79
CA LEU A 318 17.11 -17.69 -3.03
C LEU A 318 17.82 -17.98 -4.37
N LEU A 319 17.44 -17.27 -5.44
CA LEU A 319 18.07 -17.39 -6.76
C LEU A 319 19.56 -17.02 -6.72
N LEU A 320 19.90 -15.85 -6.17
CA LEU A 320 21.29 -15.41 -6.08
C LEU A 320 22.12 -16.34 -5.19
N GLY A 321 21.55 -16.80 -4.08
CA GLY A 321 22.19 -17.80 -3.22
C GLY A 321 22.48 -19.10 -3.97
N VAL A 322 21.52 -19.63 -4.73
CA VAL A 322 21.72 -20.86 -5.53
C VAL A 322 22.77 -20.63 -6.63
N ILE A 323 22.76 -19.50 -7.33
CA ILE A 323 23.77 -19.17 -8.35
C ILE A 323 25.18 -19.17 -7.74
N MET A 324 25.35 -18.63 -6.54
CA MET A 324 26.62 -18.65 -5.82
C MET A 324 27.04 -20.07 -5.42
N THR A 325 26.11 -20.99 -5.15
CA THR A 325 26.44 -22.42 -4.92
C THR A 325 26.98 -23.13 -6.16
N LEU A 326 26.59 -22.66 -7.36
CA LEU A 326 26.86 -23.31 -8.64
C LEU A 326 28.19 -22.88 -9.28
N GLY A 327 28.87 -21.87 -8.76
CA GLY A 327 30.28 -21.61 -9.10
C GLY A 327 30.64 -20.23 -9.63
N MET A 328 29.80 -19.20 -9.49
CA MET A 328 30.29 -17.82 -9.62
C MET A 328 31.22 -17.51 -8.45
N SER A 329 32.43 -17.00 -8.71
CA SER A 329 33.37 -16.68 -7.63
C SER A 329 32.79 -15.53 -6.78
N PRO A 330 32.56 -15.74 -5.47
CA PRO A 330 32.09 -14.70 -4.58
C PRO A 330 33.08 -13.53 -4.49
N GLU A 331 34.37 -13.77 -4.77
CA GLU A 331 35.35 -12.69 -4.88
C GLU A 331 34.97 -11.67 -5.95
N GLN A 332 34.46 -12.09 -7.12
CA GLN A 332 34.07 -11.14 -8.17
C GLN A 332 32.89 -10.25 -7.73
N VAL A 333 31.96 -10.81 -6.97
CA VAL A 333 30.80 -10.06 -6.46
C VAL A 333 31.21 -9.13 -5.32
N ASP A 334 32.09 -9.59 -4.43
CA ASP A 334 32.62 -8.72 -3.37
C ASP A 334 33.53 -7.63 -3.94
N ASP A 335 34.32 -7.92 -4.97
CA ASP A 335 35.17 -6.95 -5.65
C ASP A 335 34.33 -5.93 -6.44
N PHE A 336 33.29 -6.37 -7.15
CA PHE A 336 32.32 -5.47 -7.75
C PHE A 336 31.66 -4.55 -6.71
N ARG A 337 31.23 -5.13 -5.57
CA ARG A 337 30.69 -4.37 -4.44
C ARG A 337 31.71 -3.37 -3.94
N ASN A 338 32.96 -3.78 -3.72
CA ASN A 338 34.07 -2.97 -3.20
C ASN A 338 34.40 -1.81 -4.12
N ASN A 339 34.48 -2.06 -5.43
CA ASN A 339 34.80 -1.07 -6.45
C ASN A 339 33.64 -0.07 -6.68
N HIS A 340 32.39 -0.49 -6.45
CA HIS A 340 31.21 0.36 -6.64
C HIS A 340 30.51 0.78 -5.34
N LYS A 341 31.16 0.65 -4.16
CA LYS A 341 30.54 0.97 -2.85
C LYS A 341 29.96 2.38 -2.81
N VAL A 342 30.67 3.35 -3.38
CA VAL A 342 30.22 4.75 -3.44
C VAL A 342 28.96 4.86 -4.28
N ALA A 343 28.96 4.30 -5.50
CA ALA A 343 27.81 4.34 -6.40
C ALA A 343 26.59 3.64 -5.78
N ILE A 344 26.77 2.47 -5.17
CA ILE A 344 25.70 1.72 -4.50
C ILE A 344 25.09 2.55 -3.37
N ARG A 345 25.91 3.24 -2.56
CA ARG A 345 25.42 4.10 -1.46
C ARG A 345 24.70 5.35 -1.96
N VAL A 346 25.20 5.98 -3.02
CA VAL A 346 24.51 7.12 -3.66
C VAL A 346 23.16 6.69 -4.21
N ILE A 347 23.10 5.61 -4.98
CA ILE A 347 21.85 5.12 -5.58
C ILE A 347 20.85 4.77 -4.47
N THR A 348 21.28 4.00 -3.45
CA THR A 348 20.42 3.64 -2.31
C THR A 348 19.91 4.88 -1.58
N GLY A 349 20.81 5.83 -1.26
CA GLY A 349 20.45 7.05 -0.55
C GLY A 349 19.45 7.91 -1.32
N LEU A 350 19.67 8.06 -2.63
CA LEU A 350 18.79 8.81 -3.53
C LEU A 350 17.42 8.16 -3.65
N THR A 351 17.35 6.83 -3.81
CA THR A 351 16.07 6.09 -3.83
C THR A 351 15.29 6.29 -2.54
N LEU A 352 15.93 6.23 -1.37
CA LEU A 352 15.25 6.42 -0.08
C LEU A 352 14.73 7.85 0.10
N ILE A 353 15.51 8.85 -0.32
CA ILE A 353 15.11 10.26 -0.26
C ILE A 353 13.94 10.55 -1.20
N ILE A 354 13.89 9.93 -2.38
CA ILE A 354 12.76 10.08 -3.33
C ILE A 354 11.51 9.36 -2.80
N LEU A 355 11.68 8.20 -2.18
CA LEU A 355 10.56 7.38 -1.70
C LEU A 355 9.85 8.03 -0.50
N ALA A 356 10.57 8.75 0.36
CA ALA A 356 10.01 9.44 1.53
C ALA A 356 8.87 10.44 1.20
N PRO A 357 9.05 11.44 0.31
CA PRO A 357 7.96 12.34 -0.08
C PRO A 357 6.88 11.64 -0.90
N LEU A 358 7.22 10.62 -1.70
CA LEU A 358 6.25 9.83 -2.47
C LEU A 358 5.20 9.17 -1.56
N ILE A 359 5.65 8.57 -0.45
CA ILE A 359 4.77 7.97 0.57
C ILE A 359 4.00 9.06 1.33
N TYR A 360 4.67 10.16 1.68
CA TYR A 360 4.05 11.22 2.47
C TYR A 360 2.92 11.93 1.71
N TRP A 361 3.11 12.17 0.40
CA TRP A 361 2.11 12.82 -0.47
C TRP A 361 1.12 11.86 -1.12
N GLU A 362 1.23 10.55 -0.87
CA GLU A 362 0.36 9.52 -1.46
C GLU A 362 0.31 9.57 -3.00
N LEU A 363 1.45 9.90 -3.62
CA LEU A 363 1.61 9.89 -5.09
C LEU A 363 1.63 8.45 -5.67
N ILE A 364 1.65 7.44 -4.80
CA ILE A 364 1.56 6.00 -5.05
C ILE A 364 0.59 5.45 -3.99
#